data_AF-A0A3M1XT44-F1
#
_entry.id   AF-A0A3M1XT44-F1
#
_cell.length_a   1.000
_cell.length_b   1.000
_cell.length_c   1.000
_cell.angle_alpha   90.00
_cell.angle_beta   90.00
_cell.angle_gamma   90.00
#
_symmetry.space_group_name_H-M   'P 1'
#
loop_
_entity.id
_entity.type
_entity.pdbx_description
1 polymer ?
#
loop_
_entity_poly.entity_id
_entity_poly.type
_entity_poly.pdbx_seq_one_letter_code
_entity_poly.pdbx_strand_id
1 'polypeptide(L)'
;MSFSGHRNPLIAYLNGSASTEERRQVEHWVRLSPANRQLLHKLRLAPHPEEVIDQEGFQLSTFRRLTEEPEPAESEPEEPHDFVAAAFTTGWWMLGAKVAALLMLLLPVYILFQSQLNALFDQPASVWVETHTPAGETQLLQWADGSRALLYDNSSLRHREGQAEELFLEGMASFEIHHEGLPIRIHIGQAEVLVEDAAFEIRQQTGEIELVVESGSLSVVRNQGDQPVAIRSPQRLTLALQD
;
A
#
# COMPACT_ATOMS: atom_id res chain seq x y z
N MET A 1 -5.59 -39.09 -49.85
CA MET A 1 -5.99 -39.19 -48.43
C MET A 1 -5.22 -38.11 -47.68
N SER A 2 -5.85 -36.95 -47.43
CA SER A 2 -5.24 -35.83 -46.70
C SER A 2 -5.41 -36.02 -45.20
N PHE A 3 -4.34 -36.37 -44.50
CA PHE A 3 -4.27 -36.25 -43.05
C PHE A 3 -3.64 -34.91 -42.69
N SER A 4 -4.43 -33.83 -42.71
CA SER A 4 -4.02 -32.52 -42.21
C SER A 4 -4.44 -32.37 -40.74
N GLY A 5 -3.94 -33.24 -39.87
CA GLY A 5 -4.04 -33.10 -38.43
C GLY A 5 -2.68 -32.61 -37.90
N HIS A 6 -2.47 -31.30 -37.84
CA HIS A 6 -1.21 -30.74 -37.35
C HIS A 6 -1.10 -31.01 -35.84
N ARG A 7 -0.39 -32.08 -35.47
CA ARG A 7 -0.09 -32.43 -34.08
C ARG A 7 0.80 -31.35 -33.45
N ASN A 8 0.39 -30.81 -32.31
CA ASN A 8 1.13 -29.76 -31.62
C ASN A 8 2.31 -30.36 -30.82
N PRO A 9 3.58 -30.05 -31.16
CA PRO A 9 4.76 -30.58 -30.47
C PRO A 9 4.84 -30.20 -28.99
N LEU A 10 4.27 -29.05 -28.59
CA LEU A 10 4.20 -28.65 -27.18
C LEU A 10 3.24 -29.55 -26.39
N ILE A 11 2.07 -29.87 -26.96
CA ILE A 11 1.12 -30.80 -26.35
C ILE A 11 1.70 -32.22 -26.29
N ALA A 12 2.36 -32.67 -27.37
CA ALA A 12 3.05 -33.96 -27.37
C ALA A 12 4.16 -34.02 -26.30
N TYR A 13 4.89 -32.92 -26.11
CA TYR A 13 5.96 -32.82 -25.11
C TYR A 13 5.43 -32.81 -23.67
N LEU A 14 4.32 -32.11 -23.41
CA LEU A 14 3.66 -32.10 -22.10
C LEU A 14 3.07 -33.48 -21.75
N ASN A 15 2.50 -34.17 -22.74
CA ASN A 15 1.90 -35.48 -22.58
C ASN A 15 2.93 -36.64 -22.61
N GLY A 16 4.23 -36.34 -22.70
CA GLY A 16 5.30 -37.34 -22.73
C GLY A 16 5.35 -38.21 -24.00
N SER A 17 4.62 -37.83 -25.05
CA SER A 17 4.51 -38.57 -26.32
C SER A 17 5.30 -37.92 -27.47
N ALA A 18 6.10 -36.89 -27.19
CA ALA A 18 6.96 -36.22 -28.16
C ALA A 18 8.07 -37.15 -28.66
N SER A 19 8.27 -37.16 -29.98
CA SER A 19 9.44 -37.75 -30.62
C SER A 19 10.72 -37.03 -30.22
N THR A 20 11.87 -37.67 -30.44
CA THR A 20 13.20 -37.09 -30.17
C THR A 20 13.41 -35.75 -30.88
N GLU A 21 12.82 -35.60 -32.08
CA GLU A 21 12.92 -34.39 -32.88
C GLU A 21 12.03 -33.26 -32.33
N GLU A 22 10.76 -33.54 -32.05
CA GLU A 22 9.83 -32.59 -31.42
C GLU A 22 10.34 -32.10 -30.05
N ARG A 23 10.98 -33.00 -29.29
CA ARG A 23 11.60 -32.67 -28.00
C ARG A 23 12.73 -31.66 -28.15
N ARG A 24 13.63 -31.85 -29.14
CA ARG A 24 14.72 -30.90 -29.40
C ARG A 24 14.19 -29.53 -29.80
N GLN A 25 13.12 -29.48 -30.58
CA GLN A 25 12.50 -28.22 -31.00
C GLN A 25 11.92 -27.44 -29.83
N VAL A 26 11.18 -28.11 -28.92
CA VAL A 26 10.64 -27.47 -27.72
C VAL A 26 11.78 -26.98 -26.81
N GLU A 27 12.81 -27.80 -26.60
CA GLU A 27 13.96 -27.39 -25.78
C GLU A 27 14.75 -26.23 -26.39
N HIS A 28 14.88 -26.18 -27.71
CA HIS A 28 15.50 -25.05 -28.42
C HIS A 28 14.66 -23.77 -28.24
N TRP A 29 13.36 -23.84 -28.46
CA TRP A 29 12.44 -22.71 -28.25
C TRP A 29 12.49 -22.19 -26.81
N VAL A 30 12.54 -23.08 -25.82
CA VAL A 30 12.69 -22.70 -24.39
C VAL A 30 14.00 -21.96 -24.11
N ARG A 31 15.08 -22.25 -24.85
CA ARG A 31 16.37 -21.56 -24.70
C ARG A 31 16.36 -20.14 -25.29
N LEU A 32 15.55 -19.87 -26.31
CA LEU A 32 15.53 -18.58 -27.01
C LEU A 32 15.05 -17.40 -26.15
N SER A 33 14.19 -17.64 -25.15
CA SER A 33 13.68 -16.56 -24.30
C SER A 33 13.31 -17.03 -22.88
N PRO A 34 13.60 -16.23 -21.83
CA PRO A 34 13.06 -16.44 -20.50
C PRO A 34 11.52 -16.51 -20.45
N ALA A 35 10.82 -15.80 -21.36
CA ALA A 35 9.36 -15.84 -21.45
C ALA A 35 8.85 -17.23 -21.88
N ASN A 36 9.58 -17.92 -22.77
CA ASN A 36 9.23 -19.27 -23.24
C ASN A 36 9.34 -20.30 -22.12
N ARG A 37 10.34 -20.16 -21.24
CA ARG A 37 10.47 -20.96 -20.01
C ARG A 37 9.25 -20.81 -19.10
N GLN A 38 8.84 -19.58 -18.84
CA GLN A 38 7.70 -19.29 -17.98
C GLN A 38 6.39 -19.82 -18.58
N LEU A 39 6.20 -19.69 -19.89
CA LEU A 39 5.04 -20.21 -20.59
C LEU A 39 4.96 -21.74 -20.52
N LEU A 40 6.06 -22.44 -20.76
CA LEU A 40 6.11 -23.90 -20.61
C LEU A 40 5.79 -24.34 -19.17
N HIS A 41 6.26 -23.60 -18.18
CA HIS A 41 5.94 -23.87 -16.77
C HIS A 41 4.44 -23.68 -16.48
N LYS A 42 3.82 -22.60 -16.98
CA LYS A 42 2.37 -22.39 -16.87
C LYS A 42 1.58 -23.52 -17.52
N LEU A 43 1.97 -23.95 -18.72
CA LEU A 43 1.31 -25.04 -19.45
C LEU A 43 1.39 -26.39 -18.72
N ARG A 44 2.49 -26.66 -17.99
CA ARG A 44 2.61 -27.87 -17.16
C ARG A 44 1.66 -27.90 -15.96
N LEU A 45 1.32 -26.73 -15.44
CA LEU A 45 0.41 -26.59 -14.28
C LEU A 45 -1.05 -26.44 -14.71
N ALA A 46 -1.30 -26.13 -15.98
CA ALA A 46 -2.64 -25.92 -16.48
C ALA A 46 -3.39 -27.25 -16.62
N PRO A 47 -4.64 -27.35 -16.13
CA PRO A 47 -5.46 -28.55 -16.31
C PRO A 47 -5.90 -28.76 -17.77
N HIS A 48 -5.96 -27.68 -18.57
CA HIS A 48 -6.33 -27.70 -19.99
C HIS A 48 -5.31 -26.87 -20.79
N PRO A 49 -4.16 -27.45 -21.18
CA PRO A 49 -3.09 -26.70 -21.83
C PRO A 49 -3.45 -26.20 -23.24
N GLU A 50 -4.41 -26.83 -23.92
CA GLU A 50 -4.86 -26.44 -25.26
C GLU A 50 -5.53 -25.06 -25.28
N GLU A 51 -6.34 -24.76 -24.27
CA GLU A 51 -7.04 -23.48 -24.15
C GLU A 51 -6.08 -22.30 -23.90
N VAL A 52 -5.00 -22.54 -23.16
CA VAL A 52 -3.94 -21.54 -22.92
C VAL A 52 -3.16 -21.24 -24.19
N ILE A 53 -2.91 -22.25 -25.03
CA ILE A 53 -2.21 -22.10 -26.30
C ILE A 53 -3.05 -21.26 -27.28
N ASP A 54 -4.36 -21.48 -27.31
CA ASP A 54 -5.29 -20.75 -28.17
C ASP A 54 -5.49 -19.29 -27.71
N GLN A 55 -5.60 -19.04 -26.39
CA GLN A 55 -5.77 -17.69 -25.84
C GLN A 55 -4.56 -16.78 -26.03
N GLU A 56 -3.34 -17.32 -25.95
CA GLU A 56 -2.11 -16.55 -26.20
C GLU A 56 -1.85 -16.34 -27.71
N GLY A 57 -2.78 -16.75 -28.60
CA GLY A 57 -2.69 -16.53 -30.04
C GLY A 57 -1.46 -17.19 -30.67
N PHE A 58 -0.98 -18.30 -30.10
CA PHE A 58 0.26 -18.94 -30.50
C PHE A 58 0.09 -19.67 -31.84
N GLN A 59 0.20 -18.94 -32.95
CA GLN A 59 0.20 -19.53 -34.29
C GLN A 59 1.48 -20.34 -34.52
N LEU A 60 1.33 -21.66 -34.47
CA LEU A 60 2.40 -22.64 -34.71
C LEU A 60 2.95 -22.67 -36.15
N SER A 61 2.50 -21.78 -37.04
CA SER A 61 3.18 -21.53 -38.31
C SER A 61 4.60 -20.98 -38.10
N THR A 62 4.89 -20.42 -36.93
CA THR A 62 6.22 -19.93 -36.55
C THR A 62 7.20 -21.05 -36.17
N PHE A 63 6.70 -22.22 -35.72
CA PHE A 63 7.55 -23.37 -35.37
C PHE A 63 8.17 -24.03 -36.60
N ARG A 64 7.46 -24.05 -37.74
CA ARG A 64 7.97 -24.62 -39.00
C ARG A 64 9.18 -23.84 -39.54
N ARG A 65 9.21 -22.50 -39.39
CA ARG A 65 10.32 -21.67 -39.85
C ARG A 65 11.62 -21.82 -39.05
N LEU A 66 11.56 -22.37 -37.84
CA LEU A 66 12.74 -22.52 -36.97
C LEU A 66 13.41 -23.89 -37.12
N THR A 67 12.84 -24.79 -37.92
CA THR A 67 13.36 -26.16 -38.10
C THR A 67 13.55 -26.58 -39.56
N GLU A 68 13.17 -25.75 -40.53
CA GLU A 68 13.72 -25.86 -41.88
C GLU A 68 15.14 -25.31 -41.87
N GLU A 69 16.10 -26.24 -41.81
CA GLU A 69 17.45 -26.02 -42.30
C GLU A 69 17.35 -25.38 -43.70
N PRO A 70 18.05 -24.27 -43.99
CA PRO A 70 17.90 -23.62 -45.28
C PRO A 70 18.36 -24.61 -46.35
N GLU A 71 17.44 -25.09 -47.18
CA GLU A 71 17.83 -25.69 -48.46
C GLU A 71 18.74 -24.69 -49.16
N PRO A 72 19.90 -25.11 -49.69
CA PRO A 72 20.73 -24.24 -50.48
C PRO A 72 19.91 -23.87 -51.71
N ALA A 73 19.36 -22.65 -51.69
CA ALA A 73 18.67 -22.07 -52.82
C ALA A 73 19.66 -22.10 -53.99
N GLU A 74 19.40 -23.01 -54.94
CA GLU A 74 19.97 -22.93 -56.27
C GLU A 74 19.68 -21.53 -56.80
N SER A 75 20.76 -20.85 -57.14
CA SER A 75 20.81 -19.46 -57.52
C SER A 75 20.24 -19.32 -58.92
N GLU A 76 18.92 -19.17 -59.03
CA GLU A 76 18.35 -18.49 -60.19
C GLU A 76 18.57 -16.98 -60.02
N PRO A 77 19.08 -16.28 -61.05
CA PRO A 77 19.40 -14.87 -60.95
C PRO A 77 18.12 -14.06 -60.79
N GLU A 78 17.91 -13.50 -59.58
CA GLU A 78 16.85 -12.53 -59.29
C GLU A 78 17.02 -11.30 -60.20
N GLU A 79 16.09 -11.13 -61.15
CA GLU A 79 15.77 -9.81 -61.69
C GLU A 79 15.42 -8.87 -60.53
N PRO A 80 15.69 -7.55 -60.63
CA PRO A 80 15.40 -6.62 -59.56
C PRO A 80 13.88 -6.57 -59.34
N HIS A 81 13.42 -7.38 -58.39
CA HIS A 81 12.09 -7.27 -57.84
C HIS A 81 12.03 -5.91 -57.15
N ASP A 82 11.30 -5.00 -57.78
CA ASP A 82 10.86 -3.75 -57.19
C ASP A 82 10.49 -4.02 -55.73
N PHE A 83 11.18 -3.34 -54.81
CA PHE A 83 10.79 -3.32 -53.40
C PHE A 83 9.35 -2.83 -53.36
N VAL A 84 8.40 -3.76 -53.30
CA VAL A 84 7.01 -3.46 -52.97
C VAL A 84 7.07 -2.93 -51.55
N ALA A 85 7.09 -1.60 -51.44
CA ALA A 85 6.94 -0.92 -50.17
C ALA A 85 5.73 -1.53 -49.49
N ALA A 86 5.97 -2.32 -48.44
CA ALA A 86 4.92 -2.88 -47.62
C ALA A 86 4.12 -1.68 -47.13
N ALA A 87 2.93 -1.50 -47.72
CA ALA A 87 2.00 -0.47 -47.31
C ALA A 87 1.65 -0.78 -45.85
N PHE A 88 2.33 -0.08 -44.94
CA PHE A 88 1.91 0.02 -43.55
C PHE A 88 0.53 0.64 -43.59
N THR A 89 -0.47 -0.23 -43.53
CA THR A 89 -1.87 0.12 -43.71
C THR A 89 -2.27 1.20 -42.71
N THR A 90 -2.94 2.22 -43.23
CA THR A 90 -3.50 3.41 -42.58
C THR A 90 -4.55 3.13 -41.47
N GLY A 91 -4.52 1.95 -40.84
CA GLY A 91 -5.49 1.48 -39.86
C GLY A 91 -5.04 1.51 -38.39
N TRP A 92 -3.73 1.48 -38.09
CA TRP A 92 -3.25 1.50 -36.69
C TRP A 92 -3.31 2.89 -36.05
N TRP A 93 -3.22 3.96 -36.83
CA TRP A 93 -3.47 5.32 -36.32
C TRP A 93 -4.93 5.56 -35.95
N MET A 94 -5.88 4.89 -36.62
CA MET A 94 -7.31 4.98 -36.25
C MET A 94 -7.66 4.18 -34.99
N LEU A 95 -6.95 3.09 -34.68
CA LEU A 95 -7.10 2.38 -33.40
C LEU A 95 -6.52 3.20 -32.24
N GLY A 96 -5.33 3.81 -32.42
CA GLY A 96 -4.74 4.70 -31.43
C GLY A 96 -5.59 5.94 -31.14
N ALA A 97 -6.22 6.53 -32.17
CA ALA A 97 -7.09 7.70 -32.02
C ALA A 97 -8.37 7.41 -31.21
N LYS A 98 -8.96 6.22 -31.34
CA LYS A 98 -10.17 5.84 -30.57
C LYS A 98 -9.86 5.61 -29.08
N VAL A 99 -8.71 4.99 -28.79
CA VAL A 99 -8.25 4.81 -27.40
C VAL A 99 -7.87 6.16 -26.77
N ALA A 100 -7.21 7.05 -27.53
CA ALA A 100 -6.88 8.39 -27.07
C ALA A 100 -8.11 9.25 -26.76
N ALA A 101 -9.17 9.16 -27.58
CA ALA A 101 -10.42 9.88 -27.34
C ALA A 101 -11.16 9.37 -26.08
N LEU A 102 -11.15 8.04 -25.84
CA LEU A 102 -11.74 7.46 -24.64
C LEU A 102 -10.94 7.84 -23.38
N LEU A 103 -9.61 7.84 -23.46
CA LEU A 103 -8.75 8.31 -22.38
C LEU A 103 -8.93 9.80 -22.10
N MET A 104 -9.07 10.65 -23.13
CA MET A 104 -9.36 12.08 -22.93
C MET A 104 -10.70 12.34 -22.25
N LEU A 105 -11.69 11.45 -22.40
CA LEU A 105 -12.98 11.61 -21.75
C LEU A 105 -13.00 11.00 -20.34
N LEU A 106 -12.32 9.87 -20.13
CA LEU A 106 -12.26 9.20 -18.83
C LEU A 106 -11.25 9.82 -17.87
N LEU A 107 -10.16 10.43 -18.36
CA LEU A 107 -9.14 11.05 -17.53
C LEU A 107 -9.69 12.21 -16.68
N PRO A 108 -10.46 13.20 -17.21
CA PRO A 108 -11.04 14.24 -16.37
C PRO A 108 -12.08 13.68 -15.39
N VAL A 109 -12.86 12.67 -15.79
CA VAL A 109 -13.79 11.99 -14.87
C VAL A 109 -13.05 11.29 -13.76
N TYR A 110 -11.93 10.61 -14.06
CA TYR A 110 -11.06 9.97 -13.09
C TYR A 110 -10.41 10.99 -12.15
N ILE A 111 -9.93 12.13 -12.67
CA ILE A 111 -9.36 13.22 -11.87
C ILE A 111 -10.43 13.82 -10.94
N LEU A 112 -11.64 14.07 -11.45
CA LEU A 112 -12.76 14.59 -10.65
C LEU A 112 -13.19 13.57 -9.59
N PHE A 113 -13.25 12.29 -9.93
CA PHE A 113 -13.57 11.21 -8.99
C PHE A 113 -12.51 11.07 -7.90
N GLN A 114 -11.21 11.14 -8.26
CA GLN A 114 -10.11 11.19 -7.30
C GLN A 114 -10.19 12.42 -6.41
N SER A 115 -10.56 13.60 -6.94
CA SER A 115 -10.71 14.80 -6.10
C SER A 115 -11.86 14.68 -5.10
N GLN A 116 -12.97 14.01 -5.46
CA GLN A 116 -14.08 13.78 -4.54
C GLN A 116 -13.76 12.72 -3.49
N LEU A 117 -13.03 11.66 -3.87
CA LEU A 117 -12.52 10.68 -2.91
C LEU A 117 -11.49 11.31 -1.97
N ASN A 118 -10.55 12.10 -2.48
CA ASN A 118 -9.61 12.83 -1.64
C ASN A 118 -10.37 13.76 -0.70
N ALA A 119 -11.36 14.54 -1.15
CA ALA A 119 -12.15 15.39 -0.25
C ALA A 119 -12.93 14.62 0.85
N LEU A 120 -13.22 13.32 0.65
CA LEU A 120 -13.82 12.46 1.68
C LEU A 120 -12.78 11.95 2.70
N PHE A 121 -11.50 11.93 2.35
CA PHE A 121 -10.38 11.45 3.20
C PHE A 121 -9.37 12.54 3.57
N ASP A 122 -9.53 13.76 3.07
CA ASP A 122 -8.74 14.94 3.37
C ASP A 122 -9.22 15.44 4.73
N GLN A 123 -8.76 14.78 5.78
CA GLN A 123 -8.83 15.37 7.11
C GLN A 123 -8.03 16.68 7.03
N PRO A 124 -8.64 17.83 7.39
CA PRO A 124 -7.91 19.09 7.39
C PRO A 124 -6.63 18.87 8.17
N ALA A 125 -5.49 19.26 7.58
CA ALA A 125 -4.18 19.14 8.22
C ALA A 125 -4.32 19.61 9.67
N SER A 126 -4.24 18.67 10.62
CA SER A 126 -4.63 18.89 12.00
C SER A 126 -3.82 20.07 12.55
N VAL A 127 -4.45 21.23 12.71
CA VAL A 127 -3.77 22.42 13.21
C VAL A 127 -3.49 22.21 14.68
N TRP A 128 -2.25 22.48 15.10
CA TRP A 128 -1.92 22.49 16.52
C TRP A 128 -2.58 23.71 17.16
N VAL A 129 -3.43 23.45 18.15
CA VAL A 129 -4.10 24.46 18.97
C VAL A 129 -3.43 24.43 20.34
N GLU A 130 -3.05 25.60 20.82
CA GLU A 130 -2.52 25.79 22.17
C GLU A 130 -3.54 26.58 22.98
N THR A 131 -3.99 25.96 24.06
CA THR A 131 -4.97 26.54 24.97
C THR A 131 -4.25 26.91 26.26
N HIS A 132 -4.25 28.19 26.60
CA HIS A 132 -3.63 28.71 27.82
C HIS A 132 -4.69 29.23 28.78
N THR A 133 -4.66 28.77 30.02
CA THR A 133 -5.56 29.21 31.08
C THR A 133 -4.91 30.29 31.95
N PRO A 134 -5.48 31.51 32.03
CA PRO A 134 -4.97 32.58 32.88
C PRO A 134 -4.95 32.22 34.37
N ALA A 135 -4.18 32.98 35.17
CA ALA A 135 -4.14 32.82 36.62
C ALA A 135 -5.52 33.00 37.26
N GLY A 136 -5.96 32.02 38.05
CA GLY A 136 -7.25 32.03 38.74
C GLY A 136 -8.45 31.61 37.88
N GLU A 137 -8.24 31.20 36.63
CA GLU A 137 -9.28 30.66 35.77
C GLU A 137 -9.14 29.14 35.64
N THR A 138 -10.25 28.48 35.29
CA THR A 138 -10.25 27.06 34.89
C THR A 138 -10.92 26.94 33.54
N GLN A 139 -10.41 26.04 32.69
CA GLN A 139 -10.95 25.84 31.35
C GLN A 139 -11.27 24.37 31.12
N LEU A 140 -12.53 24.11 30.76
CA LEU A 140 -12.99 22.77 30.39
C LEU A 140 -12.90 22.61 28.87
N LEU A 141 -12.11 21.65 28.41
CA LEU A 141 -12.11 21.16 27.04
C LEU A 141 -12.88 19.85 26.98
N GLN A 142 -13.63 19.70 25.89
CA GLN A 142 -14.36 18.48 25.59
C GLN A 142 -14.12 18.11 24.13
N TRP A 143 -13.76 16.86 23.89
CA TRP A 143 -13.55 16.32 22.55
C TRP A 143 -14.78 15.52 22.08
N ALA A 144 -14.81 15.22 20.77
CA ALA A 144 -15.94 14.56 20.12
C ALA A 144 -16.16 13.10 20.58
N ASP A 145 -15.12 12.47 21.14
CA ASP A 145 -15.16 11.14 21.75
C ASP A 145 -15.80 11.13 23.15
N GLY A 146 -16.09 12.31 23.71
CA GLY A 146 -16.62 12.45 25.06
C GLY A 146 -15.55 12.62 26.14
N SER A 147 -14.27 12.50 25.78
CA SER A 147 -13.14 12.79 26.68
C SER A 147 -13.16 14.25 27.11
N ARG A 148 -12.69 14.52 28.33
CA ARG A 148 -12.68 15.86 28.94
C ARG A 148 -11.34 16.15 29.60
N ALA A 149 -10.91 17.40 29.50
CA ALA A 149 -9.78 17.93 30.24
C ALA A 149 -10.17 19.24 30.93
N LEU A 150 -9.98 19.30 32.24
CA LEU A 150 -10.11 20.50 33.03
C LEU A 150 -8.71 21.05 33.29
N LEU A 151 -8.34 22.12 32.58
CA LEU A 151 -7.11 22.87 32.87
C LEU A 151 -7.35 23.79 34.06
N TYR A 152 -6.34 23.83 34.93
CA TYR A 152 -6.30 24.76 36.05
C TYR A 152 -5.50 26.01 35.71
N ASP A 153 -5.30 26.86 36.72
CA ASP A 153 -4.63 28.14 36.56
C ASP A 153 -3.18 27.98 36.08
N ASN A 154 -2.73 28.93 35.25
CA ASN A 154 -1.38 28.95 34.66
C ASN A 154 -0.98 27.62 34.00
N SER A 155 -1.93 26.99 33.33
CA SER A 155 -1.71 25.73 32.63
C SER A 155 -1.88 25.93 31.13
N SER A 156 -1.08 25.20 30.37
CA SER A 156 -1.16 25.17 28.91
C SER A 156 -1.41 23.74 28.45
N LEU A 157 -2.32 23.58 27.49
CA LEU A 157 -2.55 22.33 26.81
C LEU A 157 -2.49 22.55 25.31
N ARG A 158 -1.53 21.90 24.67
CA ARG A 158 -1.41 21.87 23.22
C ARG A 158 -1.89 20.54 22.69
N HIS A 159 -2.78 20.59 21.72
CA HIS A 159 -3.40 19.42 21.10
C HIS A 159 -3.70 19.68 19.63
N ARG A 160 -4.06 18.63 18.89
CA ARG A 160 -4.57 18.77 17.52
C ARG A 160 -6.04 19.15 17.56
N GLU A 161 -6.45 20.06 16.69
CA GLU A 161 -7.85 20.51 16.63
C GLU A 161 -8.80 19.31 16.45
N GLY A 162 -9.76 19.17 17.36
CA GLY A 162 -10.74 18.08 17.34
C GLY A 162 -10.22 16.69 17.68
N GLN A 163 -8.95 16.53 18.05
CA GLN A 163 -8.32 15.23 18.34
C GLN A 163 -7.62 15.22 19.71
N ALA A 164 -7.74 14.10 20.42
CA ALA A 164 -7.12 13.89 21.73
C ALA A 164 -5.96 12.88 21.70
N GLU A 165 -5.49 12.44 20.54
CA GLU A 165 -4.47 11.37 20.41
C GLU A 165 -3.10 11.74 21.01
N GLU A 166 -2.73 13.01 20.92
CA GLU A 166 -1.43 13.53 21.36
C GLU A 166 -1.61 14.91 22.02
N LEU A 167 -1.28 14.98 23.30
CA LEU A 167 -1.47 16.13 24.16
C LEU A 167 -0.13 16.55 24.76
N PHE A 168 0.14 17.85 24.83
CA PHE A 168 1.29 18.42 25.53
C PHE A 168 0.77 19.30 26.65
N LEU A 169 1.05 18.91 27.90
CA LEU A 169 0.57 19.59 29.09
C LEU A 169 1.73 20.29 29.79
N GLU A 170 1.52 21.55 30.16
CA GLU A 170 2.34 22.25 31.16
C GLU A 170 1.44 22.76 32.28
N GLY A 171 1.88 22.61 33.53
CA GLY A 171 1.10 23.00 34.71
C GLY A 171 0.21 21.88 35.25
N MET A 172 -1.09 22.13 35.39
CA MET A 172 -2.02 21.25 36.09
C MET A 172 -3.32 21.03 35.32
N ALA A 173 -3.71 19.77 35.19
CA ALA A 173 -4.98 19.40 34.56
C ALA A 173 -5.54 18.10 35.13
N SER A 174 -6.87 18.02 35.17
CA SER A 174 -7.62 16.79 35.43
C SER A 174 -8.19 16.27 34.12
N PHE A 175 -8.09 14.97 33.90
CA PHE A 175 -8.51 14.31 32.66
C PHE A 175 -9.52 13.20 32.98
N GLU A 176 -10.59 13.16 32.20
CA GLU A 176 -11.52 12.04 32.10
C GLU A 176 -11.49 11.55 30.66
N ILE A 177 -10.64 10.55 30.38
CA ILE A 177 -10.44 10.04 29.03
C ILE A 177 -11.24 8.75 28.86
N HIS A 178 -12.07 8.73 27.81
CA HIS A 178 -12.84 7.57 27.40
C HIS A 178 -12.42 7.23 25.97
N HIS A 179 -11.40 6.39 25.81
CA HIS A 179 -10.88 6.04 24.49
C HIS A 179 -10.82 4.53 24.30
N GLU A 180 -11.41 4.04 23.21
CA GLU A 180 -11.32 2.63 22.81
C GLU A 180 -10.36 2.49 21.63
N GLY A 181 -9.15 1.97 21.87
CA GLY A 181 -8.20 1.70 20.79
C GLY A 181 -6.75 1.95 21.18
N LEU A 182 -6.09 2.82 20.42
CA LEU A 182 -4.68 3.17 20.67
C LEU A 182 -4.59 4.10 21.88
N PRO A 183 -3.61 3.92 22.77
CA PRO A 183 -3.47 4.79 23.93
C PRO A 183 -3.16 6.23 23.51
N ILE A 184 -3.83 7.18 24.16
CA ILE A 184 -3.57 8.61 24.07
C ILE A 184 -2.21 8.92 24.71
N ARG A 185 -1.38 9.70 24.02
CA ARG A 185 -0.09 10.17 24.55
C ARG A 185 -0.23 11.55 25.16
N ILE A 186 0.17 11.69 26.42
CA ILE A 186 0.27 12.96 27.11
C ILE A 186 1.73 13.21 27.49
N HIS A 187 2.31 14.25 26.90
CA HIS A 187 3.67 14.69 27.16
C HIS A 187 3.68 15.73 28.28
N ILE A 188 4.45 15.48 29.33
CA ILE A 188 4.65 16.38 30.47
C ILE A 188 6.16 16.49 30.74
N GLY A 189 6.76 17.60 30.30
CA GLY A 189 8.23 17.74 30.36
C GLY A 189 8.93 16.62 29.60
N GLN A 190 9.69 15.77 30.31
CA GLN A 190 10.37 14.60 29.73
C GLN A 190 9.55 13.30 29.83
N ALA A 191 8.49 13.29 30.65
CA ALA A 191 7.66 12.11 30.84
C ALA A 191 6.54 12.03 29.80
N GLU A 192 6.15 10.80 29.47
CA GLU A 192 5.07 10.46 28.58
C GLU A 192 4.08 9.55 29.31
N VAL A 193 2.81 9.94 29.35
CA VAL A 193 1.73 9.18 29.94
C VAL A 193 0.87 8.62 28.82
N LEU A 194 0.76 7.30 28.77
CA LEU A 194 -0.04 6.55 27.82
C LEU A 194 -1.34 6.14 28.50
N VAL A 195 -2.45 6.68 28.01
CA VAL A 195 -3.77 6.51 28.62
C VAL A 195 -4.67 5.72 27.69
N GLU A 196 -5.27 4.66 28.21
CA GLU A 196 -6.28 3.88 27.49
C GLU A 196 -7.67 4.40 27.86
N ASP A 197 -8.09 4.13 29.10
CA ASP A 197 -9.37 4.56 29.66
C ASP A 197 -9.15 4.83 31.16
N ALA A 198 -9.12 6.10 31.54
CA ALA A 198 -8.77 6.51 32.90
C ALA A 198 -9.26 7.91 33.26
N ALA A 199 -9.55 8.08 34.56
CA ALA A 199 -9.72 9.38 35.20
C ALA A 199 -8.53 9.65 36.13
N PHE A 200 -7.83 10.77 35.92
CA PHE A 200 -6.61 11.09 36.63
C PHE A 200 -6.31 12.60 36.64
N GLU A 201 -5.55 13.02 37.63
CA GLU A 201 -5.03 14.39 37.76
C GLU A 201 -3.51 14.38 37.56
N ILE A 202 -3.02 15.32 36.75
CA ILE A 202 -1.59 15.57 36.57
C ILE A 202 -1.28 16.95 37.14
N ARG A 203 -0.22 17.01 37.94
CA ARG A 203 0.34 18.25 38.47
C ARG A 203 1.83 18.28 38.20
N GLN A 204 2.25 19.19 37.32
CA GLN A 204 3.65 19.48 37.08
C GLN A 204 4.10 20.61 38.01
N GLN A 205 5.10 20.33 38.84
CA GLN A 205 5.77 21.30 39.70
C GLN A 205 7.27 21.34 39.34
N THR A 206 7.96 22.36 39.85
CA THR A 206 9.40 22.52 39.62
C THR A 206 10.16 21.29 40.12
N GLY A 207 10.65 20.47 39.20
CA GLY A 207 11.45 19.28 39.51
C GLY A 207 10.64 18.00 39.79
N GLU A 208 9.31 18.03 39.80
CA GLU A 208 8.47 16.85 40.08
C GLU A 208 7.16 16.85 39.28
N ILE A 209 6.71 15.66 38.88
CA ILE A 209 5.38 15.40 38.33
C ILE A 209 4.63 14.52 39.32
N GLU A 210 3.51 15.01 39.82
CA GLU A 210 2.57 14.22 40.61
C GLU A 210 1.42 13.76 39.71
N LEU A 211 1.18 12.45 39.70
CA LEU A 211 0.12 11.80 38.96
C LEU A 211 -0.78 11.04 39.95
N VAL A 212 -2.06 11.37 39.94
CA VAL A 212 -3.07 10.74 40.80
C VAL A 212 -4.09 10.05 39.90
N VAL A 213 -4.12 8.72 39.93
CA VAL A 213 -5.08 7.93 39.14
C VAL A 213 -6.28 7.58 40.02
N GLU A 214 -7.44 8.13 39.68
CA GLU A 214 -8.69 7.90 40.41
C GLU A 214 -9.33 6.58 39.99
N SER A 215 -9.39 6.33 38.68
CA SER A 215 -9.96 5.13 38.09
C SER A 215 -9.28 4.79 36.75
N GLY A 216 -9.26 3.50 36.41
CA GLY A 216 -8.77 3.03 35.12
C GLY A 216 -7.30 2.59 35.11
N SER A 217 -6.74 2.55 33.91
CA SER A 217 -5.39 2.05 33.64
C SER A 217 -4.64 3.02 32.74
N LEU A 218 -3.43 3.38 33.15
CA LEU A 218 -2.50 4.16 32.35
C LEU A 218 -1.09 3.61 32.54
N SER A 219 -0.18 3.98 31.65
CA SER A 219 1.23 3.65 31.80
C SER A 219 2.08 4.89 31.64
N VAL A 220 3.16 4.97 32.40
CA VAL A 220 4.05 6.13 32.39
C VAL A 220 5.44 5.70 31.93
N VAL A 221 5.97 6.44 30.98
CA VAL A 221 7.30 6.28 30.42
C VAL A 221 8.08 7.54 30.78
N ARG A 222 9.20 7.39 31.50
CA ARG A 222 10.00 8.54 31.96
C ARG A 222 10.86 9.14 30.85
N ASN A 223 11.35 8.32 29.93
CA ASN A 223 12.19 8.72 28.80
C ASN A 223 11.92 7.79 27.61
N GLN A 224 12.08 8.29 26.38
CA GLN A 224 11.97 7.48 25.16
C GLN A 224 13.00 6.33 25.18
N GLY A 225 12.58 5.15 25.63
CA GLY A 225 13.42 3.97 25.78
C GLY A 225 13.31 3.25 27.14
N ASP A 226 12.74 3.89 28.16
CA ASP A 226 12.44 3.23 29.44
C ASP A 226 11.24 2.29 29.32
N GLN A 227 11.21 1.24 30.16
CA GLN A 227 10.04 0.36 30.21
C GLN A 227 8.83 1.12 30.78
N PRO A 228 7.66 1.03 30.12
CA PRO A 228 6.45 1.65 30.62
C PRO A 228 6.07 1.06 31.99
N VAL A 229 5.92 1.94 32.97
CA VAL A 229 5.41 1.58 34.29
C VAL A 229 3.90 1.63 34.23
N ALA A 230 3.26 0.47 34.15
CA ALA A 230 1.80 0.38 34.21
C ALA A 230 1.29 0.74 35.62
N ILE A 231 0.36 1.67 35.68
CA ILE A 231 -0.28 2.15 36.91
C ILE A 231 -1.76 1.83 36.80
N ARG A 232 -2.31 1.24 37.86
CA ARG A 232 -3.74 0.92 37.95
C ARG A 232 -4.32 1.58 39.18
N SER A 233 -5.50 2.17 39.02
CA SER A 233 -6.20 2.88 40.09
C SER A 233 -6.57 1.99 41.30
N PRO A 234 -6.71 2.57 42.51
CA PRO A 234 -6.31 3.93 42.90
C PRO A 234 -4.83 3.94 43.31
N GLN A 235 -4.03 4.79 42.65
CA GLN A 235 -2.60 4.89 42.95
C GLN A 235 -2.10 6.32 42.71
N ARG A 236 -1.22 6.79 43.60
CA ARG A 236 -0.47 8.04 43.45
C ARG A 236 0.96 7.71 43.06
N LEU A 237 1.47 8.38 42.04
CA LEU A 237 2.86 8.30 41.62
C LEU A 237 3.48 9.70 41.60
N THR A 238 4.66 9.84 42.22
CA THR A 238 5.47 11.04 42.12
C THR A 238 6.73 10.70 41.34
N LEU A 239 7.00 11.47 40.29
CA LEU A 239 8.17 11.32 39.44
C LEU A 239 9.05 12.56 39.59
N ALA A 240 10.29 12.38 40.03
CA ALA A 240 11.28 13.45 39.98
C ALA A 240 11.72 13.69 38.53
N LEU A 241 11.67 14.94 38.09
CA LEU A 241 12.28 15.42 36.85
C LEU A 241 13.78 15.60 37.13
N GLN A 242 14.63 14.85 36.43
CA GLN A 242 16.07 15.09 36.48
C GLN A 242 16.43 16.18 35.46
N ASP A 243 17.18 17.18 35.92
CA ASP A 243 17.76 18.25 35.09
C ASP A 243 18.75 17.70 34.04
#